data_AF-A0A430LLL5-F1
#
_entry.id   AF-A0A430LLL5-F1
#
_cell.length_a   1.000
_cell.length_b   1.000
_cell.length_c   1.000
_cell.angle_alpha   90.00
_cell.angle_beta   90.00
_cell.angle_gamma   90.00
#
_symmetry.space_group_name_H-M   'P 1'
#
loop_
_entity.id
_entity.type
_entity.pdbx_description
1 polymer ?
#
loop_
_entity_poly.entity_id
_entity_poly.type
_entity_poly.pdbx_seq_one_letter_code
_entity_poly.pdbx_strand_id
1 'polypeptide(L)'
;MSSSEDSTDEERHEQGRPVHPLYIPANNYAFAYKSTWTLPNSGMLEPEDIALLQHVNCSYLSSGRPPTLLALKQHAQCLANLIRKLAPTLSGCAVDILGDDQDEDGSFKDQAFDWLACLDKPYENDDVSHHEPLWALANTVKEQSEMNGITHHCPLTRVPDTGSTAKQGATRRPYMTHHDLVMHANECLEILDHEYSSTGGLMSLLPIGAEGDTDDDRVHFTADELAGARNTLLGQWLLHHQHLVGRMHELEISYANALDLLAGEADVPLQLMSRNGVDGISGGREVAYPQDKFVLVNIGDDITNYIHRMIDVAEAQIEQKEKIWRASGVSGERMWMEERGGKVYARGIVPVDIMTRFYRIKGKGHKSPLFVIPAAEQHPGVQHTRRIEERPTIVSVVTPTWPQRVSEWETKQKAKLDQASKMDVQNQTLIRDRIELQDMLAVKDAELRRQRLELSFHEKHLSEEEADVRKELISQLTAYEDKMEQLRSVLPSKYHSLLDIDTEPEEGA
;
A
#
# COMPACT_ATOMS: atom_id res chain seq x y z
N MET A 1 25.53 43.57 35.70
CA MET A 1 25.94 42.31 35.05
C MET A 1 24.63 41.56 34.77
N SER A 2 23.82 41.95 33.77
CA SER A 2 23.99 41.72 32.31
C SER A 2 24.45 40.28 32.06
N SER A 3 23.72 39.41 31.37
CA SER A 3 22.93 39.52 30.13
C SER A 3 22.08 38.22 30.03
N SER A 4 20.77 38.17 29.73
CA SER A 4 20.05 38.41 28.46
C SER A 4 20.68 37.80 27.20
N GLU A 5 19.85 37.05 26.45
CA GLU A 5 19.98 36.68 25.02
C GLU A 5 21.02 35.56 24.72
N ASP A 6 20.78 34.53 23.91
CA ASP A 6 19.88 34.34 22.78
C ASP A 6 19.45 32.87 22.64
N SER A 7 18.15 32.66 22.49
CA SER A 7 17.57 31.46 21.87
C SER A 7 17.54 31.68 20.36
N THR A 8 18.56 31.23 19.64
CA THR A 8 18.46 31.09 18.19
C THR A 8 17.90 29.71 17.88
N ASP A 9 16.59 29.69 17.65
CA ASP A 9 15.92 28.72 16.80
C ASP A 9 16.62 28.71 15.43
N GLU A 10 17.61 27.83 15.27
CA GLU A 10 18.04 27.40 13.95
C GLU A 10 16.93 26.50 13.40
N GLU A 11 15.95 27.14 12.77
CA GLU A 11 15.11 26.55 11.73
C GLU A 11 16.03 25.84 10.74
N ARG A 12 16.22 24.53 10.95
CA ARG A 12 16.66 23.62 9.91
C ARG A 12 15.56 23.58 8.87
N HIS A 13 15.57 24.57 7.98
CA HIS A 13 15.09 24.39 6.63
C HIS A 13 15.84 23.17 6.07
N GLU A 14 15.23 21.99 6.16
CA GLU A 14 15.47 20.93 5.22
C GLU A 14 15.21 21.55 3.85
N GLN A 15 16.26 22.06 3.22
CA GLN A 15 16.28 22.35 1.80
C GLN A 15 15.90 21.04 1.15
N GLY A 16 14.64 20.95 0.72
CA GLY A 16 14.11 19.76 0.07
C GLY A 16 15.09 19.38 -1.01
N ARG A 17 15.74 18.21 -0.85
CA ARG A 17 16.53 17.63 -1.93
C ARG A 17 15.64 17.69 -3.16
N PRO A 18 16.10 18.25 -4.29
CA PRO A 18 15.32 18.22 -5.51
C PRO A 18 14.92 16.77 -5.75
N VAL A 19 13.61 16.50 -5.68
CA VAL A 19 13.06 15.18 -6.00
C VAL A 19 13.23 15.05 -7.50
N HIS A 20 14.40 14.56 -7.91
CA HIS A 20 14.70 14.35 -9.31
C HIS A 20 13.68 13.37 -9.87
N PRO A 21 13.07 13.67 -11.03
CA PRO A 21 12.05 12.81 -11.59
C PRO A 21 12.70 11.45 -11.91
N LEU A 22 12.15 10.38 -11.30
CA LEU A 22 12.54 8.97 -11.50
C LEU A 22 12.25 8.46 -12.93
N TYR A 23 11.83 9.34 -13.83
CA TYR A 23 11.41 9.07 -15.19
C TYR A 23 11.62 10.33 -16.06
N ILE A 24 11.77 10.13 -17.37
CA ILE A 24 11.84 11.18 -18.37
C ILE A 24 10.41 11.58 -18.78
N PRO A 25 10.05 12.88 -18.74
CA PRO A 25 8.70 13.33 -19.06
C PRO A 25 8.33 13.07 -20.53
N ALA A 26 7.02 13.06 -20.81
CA ALA A 26 6.52 12.96 -22.17
C ALA A 26 6.98 14.14 -23.03
N ASN A 27 7.13 13.89 -24.32
CA ASN A 27 7.36 14.92 -25.32
C ASN A 27 6.23 14.93 -26.36
N ASN A 28 6.27 15.87 -27.30
CA ASN A 28 5.24 16.01 -28.34
C ASN A 28 5.09 14.80 -29.26
N TYR A 29 5.98 13.81 -29.18
CA TYR A 29 6.11 12.72 -30.13
C TYR A 29 6.15 11.32 -29.47
N ALA A 30 6.15 11.25 -28.14
CA ALA A 30 6.20 10.00 -27.37
C ALA A 30 5.79 10.22 -25.90
N PHE A 31 5.29 9.14 -25.29
CA PHE A 31 4.96 9.10 -23.86
C PHE A 31 6.23 9.08 -22.98
N ALA A 32 6.03 9.30 -21.69
CA ALA A 32 7.08 9.24 -20.67
C ALA A 32 7.90 7.94 -20.74
N TYR A 33 9.17 8.07 -20.40
CA TYR A 33 10.11 6.96 -20.41
C TYR A 33 10.62 6.69 -18.99
N LYS A 34 10.54 5.44 -18.57
CA LYS A 34 11.12 4.96 -17.31
C LYS A 34 11.73 3.60 -17.55
N SER A 35 12.96 3.39 -17.12
CA SER A 35 13.65 2.11 -17.24
C SER A 35 14.38 1.77 -15.94
N THR A 36 15.03 0.61 -15.88
CA THR A 36 15.80 0.25 -14.66
C THR A 36 17.00 1.20 -14.47
N TRP A 37 17.47 1.83 -15.55
CA TRP A 37 18.61 2.75 -15.51
C TRP A 37 18.22 4.18 -15.13
N THR A 38 16.95 4.56 -15.24
CA THR A 38 16.47 5.85 -14.71
C THR A 38 16.34 5.83 -13.18
N LEU A 39 16.53 4.67 -12.54
CA LEU A 39 16.51 4.57 -11.08
C LEU A 39 17.85 5.06 -10.49
N PRO A 40 17.82 5.94 -9.47
CA PRO A 40 19.04 6.45 -8.81
C PRO A 40 19.96 5.35 -8.30
N ASN A 41 19.38 4.22 -7.87
CA ASN A 41 20.13 3.10 -7.30
C ASN A 41 20.93 2.31 -8.35
N SER A 42 20.70 2.53 -9.64
CA SER A 42 21.43 1.85 -10.72
C SER A 42 22.86 2.38 -10.90
N GLY A 43 23.11 3.65 -10.52
CA GLY A 43 24.42 4.29 -10.67
C GLY A 43 24.90 4.49 -12.11
N MET A 44 24.04 4.24 -13.12
CA MET A 44 24.40 4.32 -14.53
C MET A 44 24.07 5.67 -15.17
N LEU A 45 22.97 6.31 -14.74
CA LEU A 45 22.55 7.63 -15.23
C LEU A 45 22.47 8.61 -14.06
N GLU A 46 23.21 9.69 -14.17
CA GLU A 46 23.13 10.81 -13.22
C GLU A 46 21.93 11.71 -13.54
N PRO A 47 21.44 12.54 -12.59
CA PRO A 47 20.32 13.45 -12.84
C PRO A 47 20.56 14.41 -14.02
N GLU A 48 21.80 14.81 -14.25
CA GLU A 48 22.21 15.64 -15.39
C GLU A 48 22.08 14.88 -16.72
N ASP A 49 22.39 13.58 -16.73
CA ASP A 49 22.22 12.73 -17.91
C ASP A 49 20.73 12.57 -18.24
N ILE A 50 19.84 12.47 -17.24
CA ILE A 50 18.38 12.37 -17.46
C ILE A 50 17.85 13.60 -18.21
N ALA A 51 18.36 14.80 -17.93
CA ALA A 51 17.99 16.01 -18.65
C ALA A 51 18.43 15.97 -20.12
N LEU A 52 19.58 15.36 -20.41
CA LEU A 52 20.09 15.17 -21.77
C LEU A 52 19.33 14.09 -22.55
N LEU A 53 18.53 13.26 -21.88
CA LEU A 53 17.81 12.13 -22.46
C LEU A 53 16.30 12.42 -22.70
N GLN A 54 15.88 13.69 -22.61
CA GLN A 54 14.46 14.09 -22.78
C GLN A 54 13.84 13.67 -24.13
N HIS A 55 14.64 13.50 -25.17
CA HIS A 55 14.19 13.12 -26.51
C HIS A 55 14.55 11.68 -26.89
N VAL A 56 14.89 10.81 -25.92
CA VAL A 56 15.22 9.39 -26.18
C VAL A 56 14.01 8.63 -26.72
N ASN A 57 12.86 8.77 -26.05
CA ASN A 57 11.63 8.13 -26.50
C ASN A 57 11.12 8.86 -27.74
N CYS A 58 11.00 8.15 -28.85
CA CYS A 58 10.49 8.74 -30.08
C CYS A 58 9.58 7.82 -30.89
N SER A 59 8.46 8.40 -31.31
CA SER A 59 7.64 7.94 -32.43
C SER A 59 7.55 9.06 -33.47
N TYR A 60 8.65 9.74 -33.79
CA TYR A 60 8.63 10.92 -34.69
C TYR A 60 7.96 10.66 -36.04
N LEU A 61 8.15 9.46 -36.60
CA LEU A 61 7.58 9.10 -37.91
C LEU A 61 6.24 8.35 -37.82
N SER A 62 5.77 8.04 -36.61
CA SER A 62 4.55 7.25 -36.36
C SER A 62 3.53 7.94 -35.44
N SER A 63 3.87 9.10 -34.87
CA SER A 63 3.05 9.86 -33.92
C SER A 63 1.98 10.76 -34.57
N GLY A 64 1.87 10.76 -35.90
CA GLY A 64 0.92 11.59 -36.64
C GLY A 64 1.29 13.08 -36.74
N ARG A 65 2.32 13.55 -36.01
CA ARG A 65 2.87 14.91 -36.10
C ARG A 65 4.21 14.90 -36.83
N PRO A 66 4.41 15.74 -37.87
CA PRO A 66 5.68 15.80 -38.56
C PRO A 66 6.79 16.36 -37.64
N PRO A 67 7.97 15.70 -37.58
CA PRO A 67 9.08 16.17 -36.77
C PRO A 67 9.80 17.37 -37.42
N THR A 68 10.42 18.22 -36.60
CA THR A 68 11.33 19.26 -37.09
C THR A 68 12.76 18.73 -37.18
N LEU A 69 13.61 19.38 -38.00
CA LEU A 69 15.03 19.04 -38.08
C LEU A 69 15.74 19.16 -36.71
N LEU A 70 15.33 20.14 -35.90
CA LEU A 70 15.82 20.28 -34.54
C LEU A 70 15.47 19.07 -33.68
N ALA A 71 14.23 18.59 -33.73
CA ALA A 71 13.79 17.43 -32.96
C ALA A 71 14.55 16.15 -33.37
N LEU A 72 14.81 15.96 -34.66
CA LEU A 72 15.65 14.87 -35.16
C LEU A 72 17.08 14.96 -34.63
N LYS A 73 17.68 16.16 -34.64
CA LYS A 73 19.03 16.38 -34.09
C LYS A 73 19.10 16.16 -32.58
N GLN A 74 18.09 16.63 -31.83
CA GLN A 74 17.99 16.41 -30.38
C GLN A 74 17.87 14.92 -30.06
N HIS A 75 17.07 14.18 -30.82
CA HIS A 75 16.96 12.73 -30.67
C HIS A 75 18.27 12.01 -30.97
N ALA A 76 18.94 12.35 -32.08
CA ALA A 76 20.25 11.79 -32.43
C ALA A 76 21.29 12.08 -31.34
N GLN A 77 21.30 13.30 -30.76
CA GLN A 77 22.16 13.65 -29.63
C GLN A 77 21.86 12.79 -28.39
N CYS A 78 20.59 12.56 -28.07
CA CYS A 78 20.18 11.71 -26.95
C CYS A 78 20.69 10.27 -27.13
N LEU A 79 20.50 9.69 -28.32
CA LEU A 79 20.96 8.33 -28.63
C LEU A 79 22.48 8.23 -28.60
N ALA A 80 23.20 9.20 -29.17
CA ALA A 80 24.66 9.24 -29.11
C ALA A 80 25.17 9.29 -27.66
N ASN A 81 24.53 10.09 -26.80
CA ASN A 81 24.86 10.15 -25.38
C ASN A 81 24.57 8.83 -24.65
N LEU A 82 23.47 8.15 -24.99
CA LEU A 82 23.12 6.84 -24.45
C LEU A 82 24.15 5.78 -24.85
N ILE A 83 24.50 5.71 -26.14
CA ILE A 83 25.48 4.77 -26.69
C ILE A 83 26.85 5.00 -26.04
N ARG A 84 27.26 6.26 -25.84
CA ARG A 84 28.50 6.61 -25.12
C ARG A 84 28.55 6.07 -23.70
N LYS A 85 27.42 5.99 -23.01
CA LYS A 85 27.33 5.46 -21.63
C LYS A 85 27.29 3.93 -21.62
N LEU A 86 26.73 3.33 -22.67
CA LEU A 86 26.66 1.89 -22.89
C LEU A 86 28.03 1.27 -23.23
N ALA A 87 28.70 1.86 -24.22
CA ALA A 87 29.96 1.40 -24.74
C ALA A 87 30.98 2.55 -24.62
N PRO A 88 32.00 2.44 -23.76
CA PRO A 88 33.07 3.44 -23.72
C PRO A 88 33.96 3.31 -24.96
N THR A 89 34.19 4.41 -25.69
CA THR A 89 35.18 4.45 -26.77
C THR A 89 36.59 4.54 -26.20
N LEU A 90 37.50 3.72 -26.72
CA LEU A 90 38.92 3.67 -26.31
C LEU A 90 39.85 4.32 -27.33
N SER A 91 39.44 4.40 -28.60
CA SER A 91 40.18 5.09 -29.66
C SER A 91 39.29 6.11 -30.38
N GLY A 92 39.92 7.03 -31.12
CA GLY A 92 39.23 8.04 -31.91
C GLY A 92 39.37 7.73 -33.40
N CYS A 93 38.34 8.05 -34.18
CA CYS A 93 38.34 7.97 -35.64
C CYS A 93 37.66 9.21 -36.22
N ALA A 94 38.08 9.68 -37.40
CA ALA A 94 37.37 10.77 -38.08
C ALA A 94 36.11 10.24 -38.76
N VAL A 95 35.09 11.10 -38.85
CA VAL A 95 33.81 10.78 -39.49
C VAL A 95 34.00 10.69 -41.01
N ASP A 96 33.38 9.70 -41.64
CA ASP A 96 33.30 9.53 -43.09
C ASP A 96 34.66 9.33 -43.81
N ILE A 97 35.53 8.50 -43.22
CA ILE A 97 36.74 8.04 -43.92
C ILE A 97 36.36 6.88 -44.85
N LEU A 98 36.20 7.19 -46.13
CA LEU A 98 36.02 6.22 -47.20
C LEU A 98 37.35 5.52 -47.55
N GLY A 99 37.55 4.31 -47.03
CA GLY A 99 38.43 3.29 -47.64
C GLY A 99 39.91 3.26 -47.22
N ASP A 100 40.45 2.03 -47.24
CA ASP A 100 41.84 1.53 -47.24
C ASP A 100 42.87 2.00 -46.18
N ASP A 101 42.70 3.13 -45.50
CA ASP A 101 43.69 3.60 -44.51
C ASP A 101 43.37 3.15 -43.06
N GLN A 102 42.31 2.35 -42.86
CA GLN A 102 41.92 1.84 -41.52
C GLN A 102 42.77 0.67 -41.01
N ASP A 103 43.63 0.09 -41.84
CA ASP A 103 44.37 -1.13 -41.50
C ASP A 103 45.58 -0.90 -40.57
N GLU A 104 46.03 0.34 -40.35
CA GLU A 104 47.23 0.61 -39.52
C GLU A 104 46.93 0.97 -38.05
N ASP A 105 45.76 1.55 -37.73
CA ASP A 105 45.42 1.96 -36.36
C ASP A 105 44.26 1.13 -35.80
N GLY A 106 44.60 -0.06 -35.29
CA GLY A 106 43.83 -0.82 -34.30
C GLY A 106 42.31 -0.63 -34.31
N SER A 107 41.64 -1.17 -35.34
CA SER A 107 40.20 -1.45 -35.44
C SER A 107 39.30 -0.64 -34.49
N PHE A 108 38.86 0.54 -34.94
CA PHE A 108 37.75 1.30 -34.33
C PHE A 108 36.40 0.58 -34.40
N LYS A 109 36.35 -0.63 -34.99
CA LYS A 109 35.21 -1.54 -35.00
C LYS A 109 34.80 -1.92 -33.56
N ASP A 110 33.51 -2.06 -33.32
CA ASP A 110 32.90 -2.44 -32.03
C ASP A 110 33.02 -1.38 -30.92
N GLN A 111 33.31 -0.12 -31.29
CA GLN A 111 33.27 1.03 -30.40
C GLN A 111 31.95 1.81 -30.51
N ALA A 112 31.64 2.62 -29.50
CA ALA A 112 30.36 3.35 -29.39
C ALA A 112 29.96 4.18 -30.63
N PHE A 113 30.93 4.64 -31.42
CA PHE A 113 30.70 5.53 -32.56
C PHE A 113 31.24 4.96 -33.86
N ASP A 114 31.45 3.65 -33.93
CA ASP A 114 31.91 2.95 -35.13
C ASP A 114 30.99 3.16 -36.35
N TRP A 115 29.68 3.29 -36.11
CA TRP A 115 28.66 3.59 -37.12
C TRP A 115 28.82 4.96 -37.80
N LEU A 116 29.61 5.88 -37.23
CA LEU A 116 29.93 7.17 -37.86
C LEU A 116 31.06 7.07 -38.90
N ALA A 117 31.74 5.92 -39.01
CA ALA A 117 32.83 5.75 -39.95
C ALA A 117 32.36 5.78 -41.42
N CYS A 118 31.14 5.33 -41.71
CA CYS A 118 30.55 5.38 -43.04
C CYS A 118 29.03 5.60 -42.94
N LEU A 119 28.55 6.75 -43.41
CA LEU A 119 27.12 7.10 -43.38
C LEU A 119 26.38 6.75 -44.69
N ASP A 120 27.11 6.44 -45.76
CA ASP A 120 26.56 6.12 -47.08
C ASP A 120 25.96 4.71 -47.17
N LYS A 121 26.25 3.84 -46.19
CA LYS A 121 25.78 2.45 -46.13
C LYS A 121 25.04 2.17 -44.82
N PRO A 122 24.04 1.27 -44.81
CA PRO A 122 23.45 0.78 -43.56
C PRO A 122 24.53 0.19 -42.64
N TYR A 123 24.41 0.48 -41.35
CA TYR A 123 25.34 -0.06 -40.35
C TYR A 123 25.12 -1.57 -40.17
N GLU A 124 26.19 -2.35 -40.33
CA GLU A 124 26.21 -3.79 -40.14
C GLU A 124 27.38 -4.13 -39.20
N ASN A 125 27.10 -4.96 -38.19
CA ASN A 125 28.11 -5.50 -37.29
C ASN A 125 27.84 -7.00 -37.08
N ASP A 126 28.90 -7.80 -37.04
CA ASP A 126 28.84 -9.25 -36.84
C ASP A 126 29.00 -9.67 -35.37
N ASP A 127 29.34 -8.73 -34.48
CA ASP A 127 29.56 -9.04 -33.08
C ASP A 127 28.27 -9.45 -32.36
N VAL A 128 28.36 -10.51 -31.57
CA VAL A 128 27.22 -11.13 -30.88
C VAL A 128 26.57 -10.15 -29.90
N SER A 129 27.38 -9.31 -29.23
CA SER A 129 26.90 -8.38 -28.20
C SER A 129 26.03 -7.25 -28.76
N HIS A 130 26.28 -6.83 -30.00
CA HIS A 130 25.51 -5.80 -30.70
C HIS A 130 24.09 -6.27 -31.09
N HIS A 131 23.89 -7.59 -31.15
CA HIS A 131 22.60 -8.21 -31.45
C HIS A 131 21.82 -8.64 -30.19
N GLU A 132 22.35 -8.37 -28.99
CA GLU A 132 21.65 -8.67 -27.75
C GLU A 132 20.62 -7.58 -27.39
N PRO A 133 19.39 -7.95 -27.04
CA PRO A 133 18.35 -6.98 -26.66
C PRO A 133 18.70 -6.29 -25.33
N LEU A 134 18.70 -4.96 -25.34
CA LEU A 134 18.95 -4.14 -24.15
C LEU A 134 17.71 -4.05 -23.25
N TRP A 135 17.35 -5.17 -22.60
CA TRP A 135 16.17 -5.27 -21.74
C TRP A 135 16.14 -4.27 -20.58
N ALA A 136 17.30 -3.86 -20.08
CA ALA A 136 17.38 -2.89 -18.98
C ALA A 136 16.90 -1.47 -19.41
N LEU A 137 16.99 -1.16 -20.70
CA LEU A 137 16.51 0.09 -21.30
C LEU A 137 15.05 0.00 -21.76
N ALA A 138 14.40 -1.16 -21.64
CA ALA A 138 13.01 -1.29 -22.03
C ALA A 138 12.12 -0.32 -21.23
N ASN A 139 11.22 0.37 -21.93
CA ASN A 139 10.31 1.30 -21.28
C ASN A 139 9.30 0.52 -20.42
N THR A 140 9.31 0.80 -19.12
CA THR A 140 8.36 0.26 -18.14
C THR A 140 7.02 0.99 -18.17
N VAL A 141 6.93 2.15 -18.82
CA VAL A 141 5.67 2.87 -19.04
C VAL A 141 4.96 2.28 -20.25
N LYS A 142 3.73 1.81 -20.05
CA LYS A 142 2.88 1.25 -21.10
C LYS A 142 2.12 2.34 -21.84
N GLU A 143 1.48 3.22 -21.09
CA GLU A 143 0.62 4.27 -21.63
C GLU A 143 0.62 5.45 -20.66
N GLN A 144 0.48 6.64 -21.22
CA GLN A 144 0.29 7.85 -20.45
C GLN A 144 -0.95 8.57 -20.98
N SER A 145 -1.92 8.74 -20.10
CA SER A 145 -3.14 9.49 -20.36
C SER A 145 -3.20 10.67 -19.41
N GLU A 146 -3.73 11.81 -19.89
CA GLU A 146 -3.98 12.98 -19.03
C GLU A 146 -4.94 12.64 -17.87
N MET A 147 -5.86 11.69 -18.08
CA MET A 147 -6.84 11.27 -17.07
C MET A 147 -6.25 10.30 -16.02
N ASN A 148 -5.54 9.28 -16.48
CA ASN A 148 -5.11 8.17 -15.62
C ASN A 148 -3.66 8.31 -15.13
N GLY A 149 -2.94 9.31 -15.64
CA GLY A 149 -1.50 9.46 -15.42
C GLY A 149 -0.70 8.40 -16.16
N ILE A 150 0.48 8.10 -15.63
CA ILE A 150 1.41 7.10 -16.16
C ILE A 150 0.94 5.71 -15.72
N THR A 151 0.70 4.82 -16.67
CA THR A 151 0.42 3.41 -16.41
C THR A 151 1.64 2.57 -16.72
N HIS A 152 2.02 1.71 -15.77
CA HIS A 152 3.19 0.84 -15.91
C HIS A 152 2.79 -0.51 -16.51
N HIS A 153 3.75 -1.16 -17.17
CA HIS A 153 3.60 -2.57 -17.55
C HIS A 153 3.49 -3.45 -16.30
N CYS A 154 2.68 -4.50 -16.38
CA CYS A 154 2.60 -5.48 -15.32
C CYS A 154 3.96 -6.21 -15.18
N PRO A 155 4.52 -6.33 -13.97
CA PRO A 155 5.80 -7.01 -13.75
C PRO A 155 5.80 -8.48 -14.16
N LEU A 156 4.61 -9.10 -14.21
CA LEU A 156 4.41 -10.49 -14.60
C LEU A 156 4.25 -10.68 -16.10
N THR A 157 4.20 -9.61 -16.90
CA THR A 157 4.11 -9.68 -18.36
C THR A 157 5.30 -10.43 -18.94
N ARG A 158 5.01 -11.47 -19.73
CA ARG A 158 6.00 -12.27 -20.43
C ARG A 158 6.17 -11.74 -21.85
N VAL A 159 7.41 -11.53 -22.24
CA VAL A 159 7.81 -11.11 -23.59
C VAL A 159 8.69 -12.22 -24.18
N PRO A 160 8.54 -12.58 -25.47
CA PRO A 160 9.45 -13.52 -26.11
C PRO A 160 10.88 -12.97 -26.07
N ASP A 161 11.85 -13.82 -25.72
CA ASP A 161 13.25 -13.41 -25.68
C ASP A 161 13.81 -13.37 -27.10
N THR A 162 14.13 -12.16 -27.58
CA THR A 162 14.58 -11.90 -28.95
C THR A 162 16.06 -11.53 -28.91
N GLY A 163 16.96 -12.50 -29.07
CA GLY A 163 18.40 -12.28 -29.12
C GLY A 163 19.14 -13.50 -29.66
N SER A 164 20.37 -13.29 -30.13
CA SER A 164 21.26 -14.33 -30.65
C SER A 164 21.54 -15.44 -29.62
N THR A 165 21.53 -15.09 -28.33
CA THR A 165 21.75 -15.98 -27.19
C THR A 165 20.46 -16.58 -26.59
N ALA A 166 19.28 -16.18 -27.08
CA ALA A 166 18.01 -16.66 -26.58
C ALA A 166 17.73 -18.11 -27.04
N LYS A 167 17.29 -18.97 -26.11
CA LYS A 167 16.78 -20.30 -26.46
C LYS A 167 15.45 -20.17 -27.21
N GLN A 168 15.25 -20.94 -28.27
CA GLN A 168 13.99 -20.95 -29.02
C GLN A 168 12.79 -21.17 -28.08
N GLY A 169 11.84 -20.22 -28.10
CA GLY A 169 10.64 -20.25 -27.25
C GLY A 169 10.84 -19.78 -25.81
N ALA A 170 12.03 -19.28 -25.44
CA ALA A 170 12.23 -18.67 -24.13
C ALA A 170 11.39 -17.39 -23.98
N THR A 171 10.86 -17.19 -22.76
CA THR A 171 10.13 -15.97 -22.39
C THR A 171 10.82 -15.30 -21.22
N ARG A 172 10.89 -13.97 -21.26
CA ARG A 172 11.48 -13.14 -20.22
C ARG A 172 10.42 -12.23 -19.60
N ARG A 173 10.68 -11.77 -18.37
CA ARG A 173 9.87 -10.74 -17.70
C ARG A 173 10.73 -9.49 -17.54
N PRO A 174 10.77 -8.60 -18.55
CA PRO A 174 11.68 -7.45 -18.55
C PRO A 174 11.30 -6.39 -17.52
N TYR A 175 10.02 -6.29 -17.15
CA TYR A 175 9.49 -5.31 -16.22
C TYR A 175 9.53 -5.75 -14.74
N MET A 176 10.22 -6.87 -14.46
CA MET A 176 10.26 -7.46 -13.14
C MET A 176 11.37 -6.83 -12.29
N THR A 177 11.05 -5.78 -11.55
CA THR A 177 11.92 -5.28 -10.47
C THR A 177 11.37 -5.70 -9.10
N HIS A 178 12.23 -5.76 -8.07
CA HIS A 178 11.78 -6.08 -6.71
C HIS A 178 10.71 -5.11 -6.21
N HIS A 179 10.88 -3.82 -6.49
CA HIS A 179 9.91 -2.80 -6.10
C HIS A 179 8.59 -2.98 -6.85
N ASP A 180 8.63 -3.15 -8.17
CA ASP A 180 7.41 -3.28 -8.96
C ASP A 180 6.65 -4.57 -8.61
N LEU A 181 7.34 -5.66 -8.29
CA LEU A 181 6.72 -6.88 -7.77
C LEU A 181 6.00 -6.67 -6.44
N VAL A 182 6.60 -5.90 -5.52
CA VAL A 182 5.97 -5.57 -4.23
C VAL A 182 4.74 -4.69 -4.42
N MET A 183 4.84 -3.66 -5.26
CA MET A 183 3.70 -2.79 -5.56
C MET A 183 2.57 -3.56 -6.24
N HIS A 184 2.89 -4.46 -7.18
CA HIS A 184 1.90 -5.32 -7.82
C HIS A 184 1.25 -6.30 -6.84
N ALA A 185 2.03 -6.90 -5.93
CA ALA A 185 1.49 -7.76 -4.89
C ALA A 185 0.57 -6.97 -3.94
N ASN A 186 0.94 -5.75 -3.58
CA ASN A 186 0.13 -4.87 -2.74
C ASN A 186 -1.22 -4.53 -3.42
N GLU A 187 -1.20 -4.16 -4.71
CA GLU A 187 -2.43 -3.94 -5.48
C GLU A 187 -3.34 -5.18 -5.47
N CYS A 188 -2.78 -6.38 -5.66
CA CYS A 188 -3.55 -7.62 -5.57
C CYS A 188 -4.15 -7.83 -4.17
N LEU A 189 -3.39 -7.57 -3.11
CA LEU A 189 -3.87 -7.73 -1.73
C LEU A 189 -4.95 -6.72 -1.37
N GLU A 190 -4.84 -5.47 -1.83
CA GLU A 190 -5.87 -4.44 -1.63
C GLU A 190 -7.19 -4.81 -2.33
N ILE A 191 -7.11 -5.34 -3.57
CA ILE A 191 -8.29 -5.81 -4.30
C ILE A 191 -8.96 -6.96 -3.53
N LEU A 192 -8.17 -7.95 -3.09
CA LEU A 192 -8.69 -9.07 -2.31
C LEU A 192 -9.29 -8.60 -0.98
N ASP A 193 -8.62 -7.71 -0.25
CA ASP A 193 -9.15 -7.20 1.01
C ASP A 193 -10.48 -6.45 0.82
N HIS A 194 -10.62 -5.71 -0.29
CA HIS A 194 -11.86 -5.05 -0.65
C HIS A 194 -12.98 -6.05 -0.97
N GLU A 195 -12.71 -7.05 -1.81
CA GLU A 195 -13.70 -8.09 -2.17
C GLU A 195 -14.21 -8.83 -0.93
N TYR A 196 -13.31 -9.16 0.00
CA TYR A 196 -13.64 -9.86 1.23
C TYR A 196 -13.96 -8.91 2.40
N SER A 197 -14.05 -7.60 2.18
CA SER A 197 -14.30 -6.62 3.24
C SER A 197 -15.60 -6.91 4.02
N SER A 198 -16.60 -7.46 3.34
CA SER A 198 -17.89 -7.85 3.92
C SER A 198 -17.88 -9.13 4.76
N THR A 199 -16.90 -10.01 4.57
CA THR A 199 -16.76 -11.29 5.31
C THR A 199 -15.65 -11.22 6.35
N GLY A 200 -14.74 -10.28 6.17
CA GLY A 200 -13.79 -9.85 7.16
C GLY A 200 -12.38 -9.60 6.66
N GLY A 201 -12.29 -8.96 5.49
CA GLY A 201 -11.05 -8.64 4.80
C GLY A 201 -10.26 -9.89 4.44
N LEU A 202 -8.97 -9.69 4.19
CA LEU A 202 -8.02 -10.73 3.76
C LEU A 202 -7.99 -11.96 4.69
N MET A 203 -8.23 -11.77 5.99
CA MET A 203 -8.18 -12.84 7.01
C MET A 203 -9.36 -13.81 6.90
N SER A 204 -10.45 -13.42 6.23
CA SER A 204 -11.61 -14.27 5.99
C SER A 204 -11.46 -15.19 4.76
N LEU A 205 -10.42 -14.99 3.95
CA LEU A 205 -10.17 -15.73 2.72
C LEU A 205 -9.91 -17.23 2.95
N LEU A 206 -9.46 -17.59 4.16
CA LEU A 206 -9.34 -18.99 4.59
C LEU A 206 -10.35 -19.29 5.69
N PRO A 207 -11.41 -20.08 5.42
CA PRO A 207 -12.27 -20.59 6.47
C PRO A 207 -11.44 -21.40 7.46
N ILE A 208 -11.56 -20.99 8.72
CA ILE A 208 -11.05 -21.73 9.87
C ILE A 208 -11.77 -23.06 9.84
N GLY A 209 -11.02 -24.17 9.81
CA GLY A 209 -11.61 -25.51 9.84
C GLY A 209 -12.23 -25.82 11.19
N ALA A 210 -13.32 -25.14 11.54
CA ALA A 210 -14.16 -25.52 12.65
C ALA A 210 -14.78 -26.87 12.30
N GLU A 211 -14.50 -27.88 13.12
CA GLU A 211 -15.21 -29.17 13.13
C GLU A 211 -16.69 -28.90 13.44
N GLY A 212 -17.46 -28.50 12.43
CA GLY A 212 -18.84 -28.03 12.60
C GLY A 212 -19.44 -27.29 11.40
N ASP A 213 -18.64 -26.85 10.43
CA ASP A 213 -19.17 -26.21 9.21
C ASP A 213 -19.99 -27.20 8.39
N THR A 214 -21.31 -27.02 8.42
CA THR A 214 -22.24 -27.67 7.50
C THR A 214 -22.00 -27.19 6.08
N ASP A 215 -22.20 -28.08 5.10
CA ASP A 215 -21.93 -27.82 3.67
C ASP A 215 -22.63 -26.59 3.08
N ASP A 216 -23.64 -26.02 3.76
CA ASP A 216 -24.40 -24.84 3.33
C ASP A 216 -23.65 -23.49 3.51
N ASP A 217 -22.61 -23.40 4.35
CA ASP A 217 -21.80 -22.17 4.50
C ASP A 217 -20.60 -22.11 3.52
N ARG A 218 -20.37 -23.19 2.76
CA ARG A 218 -19.24 -23.37 1.82
C ARG A 218 -19.47 -22.79 0.42
N VAL A 219 -20.45 -21.91 0.25
CA VAL A 219 -20.95 -21.47 -1.07
C VAL A 219 -19.88 -20.80 -1.96
N HIS A 220 -18.73 -20.41 -1.40
CA HIS A 220 -17.72 -19.63 -2.13
C HIS A 220 -16.44 -20.37 -2.52
N PHE A 221 -16.19 -21.60 -2.05
CA PHE A 221 -15.00 -22.36 -2.47
C PHE A 221 -15.25 -23.86 -2.54
N THR A 222 -14.83 -24.48 -3.64
CA THR A 222 -14.69 -25.93 -3.72
C THR A 222 -13.54 -26.41 -2.80
N ALA A 223 -13.62 -27.64 -2.29
CA ALA A 223 -12.58 -28.18 -1.40
C ALA A 223 -11.17 -28.14 -2.02
N ASP A 224 -11.07 -28.24 -3.35
CA ASP A 224 -9.82 -28.14 -4.12
C ASP A 224 -9.29 -26.69 -4.16
N GLU A 225 -10.15 -25.69 -4.27
CA GLU A 225 -9.76 -24.27 -4.21
C GLU A 225 -9.27 -23.87 -2.82
N LEU A 226 -9.88 -24.41 -1.75
CA LEU A 226 -9.40 -24.24 -0.38
C LEU A 226 -8.04 -24.90 -0.14
N ALA A 227 -7.85 -26.13 -0.65
CA ALA A 227 -6.56 -26.80 -0.58
C ALA A 227 -5.50 -26.04 -1.38
N GLY A 228 -5.87 -25.50 -2.55
CA GLY A 228 -5.03 -24.61 -3.35
C GLY A 228 -4.64 -23.35 -2.60
N ALA A 229 -5.61 -22.64 -2.01
CA ALA A 229 -5.40 -21.41 -1.25
C ALA A 229 -4.49 -21.64 -0.03
N ARG A 230 -4.69 -22.72 0.73
CA ARG A 230 -3.83 -23.11 1.87
C ARG A 230 -2.39 -23.40 1.46
N ASN A 231 -2.17 -23.92 0.26
CA ASN A 231 -0.85 -24.22 -0.27
C ASN A 231 -0.14 -23.00 -0.88
N THR A 232 -0.83 -21.86 -1.02
CA THR A 232 -0.18 -20.61 -1.43
C THR A 232 0.64 -20.00 -0.29
N LEU A 233 1.67 -19.23 -0.63
CA LEU A 233 2.45 -18.47 0.36
C LEU A 233 1.56 -17.50 1.16
N LEU A 234 0.57 -16.89 0.49
CA LEU A 234 -0.42 -16.02 1.12
C LEU A 234 -1.22 -16.79 2.17
N GLY A 235 -1.74 -17.97 1.81
CA GLY A 235 -2.51 -18.80 2.73
C GLY A 235 -1.69 -19.31 3.92
N GLN A 236 -0.44 -19.71 3.70
CA GLN A 236 0.47 -20.09 4.79
C GLN A 236 0.74 -18.93 5.75
N TRP A 237 0.91 -17.71 5.23
CA TRP A 237 1.10 -16.51 6.04
C TRP A 237 -0.17 -16.17 6.85
N LEU A 238 -1.35 -16.23 6.23
CA LEU A 238 -2.62 -16.00 6.90
C LEU A 238 -2.88 -17.02 8.01
N LEU A 239 -2.67 -18.31 7.74
CA LEU A 239 -2.80 -19.37 8.75
C LEU A 239 -1.81 -19.20 9.89
N HIS A 240 -0.56 -18.84 9.58
CA HIS A 240 0.43 -18.57 10.61
C HIS A 240 -0.01 -17.43 11.52
N HIS A 241 -0.56 -16.35 10.96
CA HIS A 241 -1.04 -15.20 11.72
C HIS A 241 -2.27 -15.58 12.58
N GLN A 242 -3.24 -16.31 12.04
CA GLN A 242 -4.40 -16.81 12.81
C GLN A 242 -3.96 -17.72 13.96
N HIS A 243 -3.06 -18.67 13.71
CA HIS A 243 -2.54 -19.57 14.74
C HIS A 243 -1.72 -18.82 15.80
N LEU A 244 -0.96 -17.80 15.41
CA LEU A 244 -0.21 -16.97 16.35
C LEU A 244 -1.15 -16.26 17.32
N VAL A 245 -2.24 -15.68 16.83
CA VAL A 245 -3.22 -15.02 17.71
C VAL A 245 -3.95 -16.03 18.59
N GLY A 246 -4.34 -17.19 18.05
CA GLY A 246 -4.95 -18.26 18.86
C GLY A 246 -4.03 -18.72 20.00
N ARG A 247 -2.74 -18.97 19.70
CA ARG A 247 -1.75 -19.35 20.71
C ARG A 247 -1.47 -18.25 21.71
N MET A 248 -1.49 -16.98 21.30
CA MET A 248 -1.33 -15.84 22.19
C MET A 248 -2.49 -15.76 23.18
N HIS A 249 -3.73 -15.94 22.71
CA HIS A 249 -4.91 -15.97 23.57
C HIS A 249 -4.86 -17.11 24.60
N GLU A 250 -4.49 -18.33 24.17
CA GLU A 250 -4.29 -19.45 25.10
C GLU A 250 -3.20 -19.14 26.14
N LEU A 251 -2.12 -18.46 25.72
CA LEU A 251 -1.06 -18.03 26.61
C LEU A 251 -1.58 -17.01 27.62
N GLU A 252 -2.35 -16.01 27.19
CA GLU A 252 -2.97 -15.02 28.07
C GLU A 252 -3.90 -15.66 29.11
N ILE A 253 -4.75 -16.61 28.70
CA ILE A 253 -5.59 -17.39 29.63
C ILE A 253 -4.72 -18.14 30.64
N SER A 254 -3.68 -18.83 30.16
CA SER A 254 -2.80 -19.61 31.05
C SER A 254 -2.00 -18.74 32.01
N TYR A 255 -1.58 -17.56 31.55
CA TYR A 255 -0.85 -16.58 32.33
C TYR A 255 -1.73 -15.96 33.40
N ALA A 256 -2.94 -15.54 33.03
CA ALA A 256 -3.91 -14.98 33.97
C ALA A 256 -4.33 -16.02 35.03
N ASN A 257 -4.56 -17.28 34.62
CA ASN A 257 -4.79 -18.38 35.57
C ASN A 257 -3.60 -18.65 36.51
N ALA A 258 -2.36 -18.49 36.04
CA ALA A 258 -1.18 -18.61 36.89
C ALA A 258 -1.06 -17.43 37.88
N LEU A 259 -1.43 -16.22 37.46
CA LEU A 259 -1.49 -15.06 38.35
C LEU A 259 -2.55 -15.25 39.44
N ASP A 260 -3.74 -15.73 39.12
CA ASP A 260 -4.80 -16.00 40.12
C ASP A 260 -4.36 -17.01 41.19
N LEU A 261 -3.53 -17.99 40.80
CA LEU A 261 -2.94 -18.96 41.72
C LEU A 261 -1.84 -18.37 42.61
N LEU A 262 -1.22 -17.27 42.21
CA LEU A 262 -0.11 -16.63 42.93
C LEU A 262 -0.54 -15.36 43.68
N ALA A 263 -1.73 -14.83 43.40
CA ALA A 263 -2.19 -13.51 43.84
C ALA A 263 -2.63 -13.41 45.31
N GLY A 264 -2.59 -14.50 46.09
CA GLY A 264 -3.15 -14.49 47.44
C GLY A 264 -2.56 -15.49 48.41
N GLU A 265 -3.05 -15.41 49.64
CA GLU A 265 -2.73 -16.32 50.74
C GLU A 265 -3.19 -17.74 50.36
N ALA A 266 -2.25 -18.69 50.45
CA ALA A 266 -2.54 -20.09 50.27
C ALA A 266 -2.75 -20.71 51.65
N ASP A 267 -3.95 -21.20 51.93
CA ASP A 267 -4.21 -21.96 53.13
C ASP A 267 -3.73 -23.39 52.90
N VAL A 268 -2.65 -23.73 53.60
CA VAL A 268 -2.03 -25.05 53.54
C VAL A 268 -2.52 -25.84 54.75
N PRO A 269 -3.16 -27.01 54.56
CA PRO A 269 -3.66 -27.81 55.68
C PRO A 269 -2.59 -27.99 56.77
N LEU A 270 -2.92 -27.68 58.03
CA LEU A 270 -1.98 -27.70 59.17
C LEU A 270 -1.21 -29.02 59.33
N GLN A 271 -1.72 -30.13 58.79
CA GLN A 271 -1.02 -31.42 58.78
C GLN A 271 0.29 -31.40 57.97
N LEU A 272 0.41 -30.58 56.93
CA LEU A 272 1.65 -30.38 56.16
C LEU A 272 2.76 -29.69 56.98
N MET A 273 2.40 -28.81 57.91
CA MET A 273 3.37 -28.15 58.81
C MET A 273 3.84 -29.08 59.93
N SER A 274 3.04 -30.09 60.31
CA SER A 274 3.43 -31.05 61.35
C SER A 274 4.59 -31.97 60.94
N ARG A 275 4.90 -32.08 59.64
CA ARG A 275 6.02 -32.91 59.15
C ARG A 275 7.38 -32.22 59.29
N ASN A 276 7.42 -30.88 59.34
CA ASN A 276 8.64 -30.09 59.45
C ASN A 276 8.48 -29.05 60.58
N GLY A 277 8.48 -29.52 61.83
CA GLY A 277 8.20 -28.67 62.99
C GLY A 277 9.30 -27.67 63.35
N VAL A 278 9.03 -26.88 64.40
CA VAL A 278 10.06 -26.44 65.36
C VAL A 278 9.72 -26.83 66.81
N ASP A 279 8.46 -27.05 67.19
CA ASP A 279 8.14 -27.65 68.50
C ASP A 279 7.09 -28.77 68.39
N GLY A 280 7.58 -30.01 68.26
CA GLY A 280 6.79 -31.23 68.13
C GLY A 280 6.37 -31.83 69.46
N ILE A 281 5.45 -31.20 70.19
CA ILE A 281 4.77 -31.82 71.34
C ILE A 281 3.30 -31.43 71.38
N SER A 282 2.41 -32.31 70.91
CA SER A 282 1.32 -32.87 71.73
C SER A 282 0.35 -33.73 70.90
N GLY A 283 0.22 -35.01 71.29
CA GLY A 283 -1.05 -35.74 71.26
C GLY A 283 -1.45 -36.41 69.95
N GLY A 284 -1.14 -37.71 69.84
CA GLY A 284 -1.50 -38.60 68.72
C GLY A 284 -2.92 -38.45 68.18
N ARG A 285 -3.03 -37.83 67.00
CA ARG A 285 -4.12 -38.05 66.05
C ARG A 285 -3.60 -38.98 64.95
N GLU A 286 -4.42 -39.95 64.56
CA GLU A 286 -4.12 -40.92 63.49
C GLU A 286 -3.61 -40.22 62.23
N VAL A 287 -2.56 -40.80 61.63
CA VAL A 287 -1.98 -40.36 60.36
C VAL A 287 -3.00 -40.62 59.25
N ALA A 288 -3.74 -39.57 58.85
CA ALA A 288 -4.60 -39.62 57.68
C ALA A 288 -3.76 -39.62 56.38
N TYR A 289 -3.94 -40.62 55.53
CA TYR A 289 -3.37 -40.71 54.17
C TYR A 289 -4.12 -39.76 53.20
N PRO A 290 -3.62 -39.54 51.96
CA PRO A 290 -3.02 -38.30 51.45
C PRO A 290 -4.04 -37.15 51.21
N GLN A 291 -4.67 -36.61 52.27
CA GLN A 291 -5.48 -35.40 52.15
C GLN A 291 -4.64 -34.13 51.87
N ASP A 292 -3.32 -34.22 52.10
CA ASP A 292 -2.30 -33.17 51.91
C ASP A 292 -1.97 -32.83 50.43
N LYS A 293 -2.70 -33.38 49.46
CA LYS A 293 -2.47 -33.07 48.04
C LYS A 293 -3.19 -31.83 47.56
N PHE A 294 -4.17 -31.34 48.31
CA PHE A 294 -4.98 -30.18 47.95
C PHE A 294 -4.44 -28.95 48.68
N VAL A 295 -4.08 -27.94 47.90
CA VAL A 295 -3.69 -26.62 48.39
C VAL A 295 -4.83 -25.69 48.08
N LEU A 296 -5.42 -25.07 49.11
CA LEU A 296 -6.44 -24.08 48.94
C LEU A 296 -5.77 -22.75 48.60
N VAL A 297 -6.08 -22.18 47.45
CA VAL A 297 -5.40 -21.00 46.92
C VAL A 297 -6.37 -19.85 46.82
N ASN A 298 -5.91 -18.65 47.19
CA ASN A 298 -6.68 -17.40 47.09
C ASN A 298 -7.93 -17.43 47.99
N ILE A 299 -7.87 -18.09 49.14
CA ILE A 299 -8.96 -18.05 50.13
C ILE A 299 -8.80 -16.81 50.98
N GLY A 300 -9.44 -15.72 50.54
CA GLY A 300 -9.64 -14.55 51.39
C GLY A 300 -10.85 -14.71 52.33
N ASP A 301 -10.91 -13.86 53.36
CA ASP A 301 -12.03 -13.79 54.30
C ASP A 301 -13.40 -13.66 53.62
N ASP A 302 -13.46 -12.98 52.47
CA ASP A 302 -14.69 -12.80 51.69
C ASP A 302 -15.33 -14.13 51.26
N ILE A 303 -14.51 -15.09 50.81
CA ILE A 303 -14.99 -16.39 50.33
C ILE A 303 -15.30 -17.30 51.51
N THR A 304 -14.45 -17.28 52.54
CA THR A 304 -14.71 -18.01 53.79
C THR A 304 -16.05 -17.57 54.38
N ASN A 305 -16.30 -16.27 54.46
CA ASN A 305 -17.57 -15.71 54.90
C ASN A 305 -18.73 -16.08 53.97
N TYR A 306 -18.52 -16.10 52.66
CA TYR A 306 -19.54 -16.52 51.70
C TYR A 306 -19.94 -18.00 51.88
N ILE A 307 -18.95 -18.88 52.04
CA ILE A 307 -19.16 -20.32 52.29
C ILE A 307 -19.92 -20.52 53.61
N HIS A 308 -19.48 -19.84 54.68
CA HIS A 308 -20.18 -19.91 55.96
C HIS A 308 -21.62 -19.43 55.86
N ARG A 309 -21.90 -18.32 55.17
CA ARG A 309 -23.28 -17.85 54.94
C ARG A 309 -24.14 -18.89 54.21
N MET A 310 -23.60 -19.60 53.22
CA MET A 310 -24.34 -20.66 52.54
C MET A 310 -24.61 -21.85 53.46
N ILE A 311 -23.63 -22.22 54.28
CA ILE A 311 -23.77 -23.29 55.28
C ILE A 311 -24.81 -22.90 56.33
N ASP A 312 -24.79 -21.67 56.85
CA ASP A 312 -25.75 -21.19 57.84
C ASP A 312 -27.20 -21.24 57.30
N VAL A 313 -27.39 -20.88 56.03
CA VAL A 313 -28.70 -20.96 55.36
C VAL A 313 -29.15 -22.41 55.19
N ALA A 314 -28.24 -23.30 54.79
CA ALA A 314 -28.53 -24.73 54.65
C ALA A 314 -28.82 -25.39 56.01
N GLU A 315 -28.08 -25.01 57.05
CA GLU A 315 -28.28 -25.45 58.43
C GLU A 315 -29.66 -25.05 58.93
N ALA A 316 -30.08 -23.80 58.71
CA ALA A 316 -31.41 -23.34 59.09
C ALA A 316 -32.54 -24.14 58.39
N GLN A 317 -32.34 -24.53 57.12
CA GLN A 317 -33.30 -25.37 56.40
C GLN A 317 -33.32 -26.81 56.93
N ILE A 318 -32.17 -27.37 57.29
CA ILE A 318 -32.06 -28.70 57.87
C ILE A 318 -32.71 -28.70 59.26
N GLU A 319 -32.46 -27.70 60.09
CA GLU A 319 -33.06 -27.58 61.44
C GLU A 319 -34.60 -27.53 61.36
N GLN A 320 -35.16 -26.85 60.35
CA GLN A 320 -36.61 -26.85 60.09
C GLN A 320 -37.13 -28.25 59.72
N LYS A 321 -36.43 -28.96 58.83
CA LYS A 321 -36.78 -30.34 58.45
C LYS A 321 -36.66 -31.29 59.64
N GLU A 322 -35.64 -31.12 60.46
CA GLU A 322 -35.42 -31.92 61.67
C GLU A 322 -36.51 -31.69 62.72
N LYS A 323 -37.01 -30.46 62.89
CA LYS A 323 -38.20 -30.19 63.73
C LYS A 323 -39.43 -30.92 63.22
N ILE A 324 -39.63 -30.97 61.91
CA ILE A 324 -40.73 -31.72 61.27
C ILE A 324 -40.54 -33.23 61.45
N TRP A 325 -39.33 -33.76 61.24
CA TRP A 325 -39.01 -35.18 61.39
C TRP A 325 -39.12 -35.67 62.84
N ARG A 326 -38.80 -34.79 63.80
CA ARG A 326 -39.04 -35.01 65.21
C ARG A 326 -40.52 -35.09 65.52
N ALA A 327 -41.31 -34.15 65.01
CA ALA A 327 -42.77 -34.14 65.20
C ALA A 327 -43.45 -35.34 64.52
N SER A 328 -42.90 -35.85 63.42
CA SER A 328 -43.40 -37.02 62.70
C SER A 328 -42.84 -38.36 63.22
N GLY A 329 -42.00 -38.36 64.27
CA GLY A 329 -41.46 -39.57 64.89
C GLY A 329 -40.48 -40.38 64.03
N VAL A 330 -39.96 -39.79 62.95
CA VAL A 330 -39.09 -40.49 61.98
C VAL A 330 -37.63 -40.58 62.49
N SER A 331 -37.23 -39.67 63.39
CA SER A 331 -35.88 -39.61 63.95
C SER A 331 -35.83 -40.18 65.38
N GLY A 332 -34.93 -41.14 65.64
CA GLY A 332 -34.78 -41.75 66.96
C GLY A 332 -34.16 -40.82 68.02
N GLU A 333 -34.59 -40.96 69.28
CA GLU A 333 -34.16 -40.12 70.42
C GLU A 333 -32.63 -40.07 70.62
N ARG A 334 -31.88 -41.10 70.19
CA ARG A 334 -30.40 -41.15 70.31
C ARG A 334 -29.66 -40.15 69.41
N MET A 335 -30.31 -39.56 68.40
CA MET A 335 -29.67 -38.57 67.52
C MET A 335 -29.62 -37.16 68.11
N TRP A 336 -30.36 -36.93 69.19
CA TRP A 336 -30.56 -35.63 69.81
C TRP A 336 -29.68 -35.50 71.06
N MET A 337 -28.93 -34.40 71.18
CA MET A 337 -28.18 -34.08 72.39
C MET A 337 -28.69 -32.79 73.02
N GLU A 338 -28.76 -32.80 74.35
CA GLU A 338 -29.12 -31.64 75.16
C GLU A 338 -27.86 -30.90 75.59
N GLU A 339 -27.77 -29.63 75.22
CA GLU A 339 -26.73 -28.73 75.69
C GLU A 339 -27.06 -28.21 77.10
N ARG A 340 -26.04 -27.82 77.89
CA ARG A 340 -26.24 -27.20 79.22
C ARG A 340 -26.98 -25.87 79.05
N GLY A 341 -28.31 -25.91 79.19
CA GLY A 341 -29.21 -24.80 78.87
C GLY A 341 -30.55 -25.24 78.24
N GLY A 342 -30.76 -26.55 78.01
CA GLY A 342 -32.05 -27.09 77.57
C GLY A 342 -32.32 -26.97 76.06
N LYS A 343 -31.33 -26.56 75.27
CA LYS A 343 -31.41 -26.59 73.81
C LYS A 343 -31.04 -27.98 73.30
N VAL A 344 -31.91 -28.57 72.48
CA VAL A 344 -31.71 -29.91 71.91
C VAL A 344 -31.41 -29.80 70.43
N TYR A 345 -30.22 -30.22 70.00
CA TYR A 345 -29.81 -30.22 68.59
C TYR A 345 -29.52 -31.63 68.10
N ALA A 346 -29.70 -31.88 66.80
CA ALA A 346 -29.32 -33.15 66.18
C ALA A 346 -27.85 -33.10 65.75
N ARG A 347 -27.12 -34.20 65.95
CA ARG A 347 -25.74 -34.30 65.45
C ARG A 347 -25.77 -34.54 63.94
N GLY A 348 -25.21 -33.61 63.16
CA GLY A 348 -25.20 -33.71 61.70
C GLY A 348 -24.03 -32.94 61.06
N ILE A 349 -23.80 -33.22 59.79
CA ILE A 349 -22.93 -32.43 58.91
C ILE A 349 -23.86 -31.73 57.92
N VAL A 350 -23.65 -30.44 57.68
CA VAL A 350 -24.40 -29.66 56.70
C VAL A 350 -23.66 -29.72 55.36
N PRO A 351 -24.18 -30.42 54.34
CA PRO A 351 -23.58 -30.41 53.02
C PRO A 351 -23.99 -29.14 52.26
N VAL A 352 -23.03 -28.50 51.60
CA VAL A 352 -23.28 -27.45 50.60
C VAL A 352 -22.42 -27.76 49.39
N ASP A 353 -23.05 -27.75 48.21
CA ASP A 353 -22.37 -27.97 46.94
C ASP A 353 -21.90 -26.61 46.36
N ILE A 354 -20.61 -26.52 46.01
CA ILE A 354 -19.99 -25.30 45.52
C ILE A 354 -19.19 -25.62 44.26
N MET A 355 -19.30 -24.77 43.23
CA MET A 355 -18.46 -24.90 42.04
C MET A 355 -17.02 -24.49 42.37
N THR A 356 -16.10 -25.44 42.23
CA THR A 356 -14.67 -25.28 42.54
C THR A 356 -13.82 -25.56 41.31
N ARG A 357 -12.71 -24.85 41.18
CA ARG A 357 -11.78 -25.01 40.05
C ARG A 357 -10.47 -25.63 40.54
N PHE A 358 -10.03 -26.67 39.85
CA PHE A 358 -8.79 -27.40 40.16
C PHE A 358 -7.70 -27.07 39.15
N TYR A 359 -6.51 -26.78 39.66
CA TYR A 359 -5.32 -26.53 38.86
C TYR A 359 -4.21 -27.53 39.21
N ARG A 360 -3.41 -27.87 38.21
CA ARG A 360 -2.24 -28.74 38.36
C ARG A 360 -1.10 -28.26 37.47
N ILE A 361 0.13 -28.54 37.89
CA ILE A 361 1.31 -28.25 37.06
C ILE A 361 1.35 -29.25 35.89
N LYS A 362 1.30 -28.73 34.65
CA LYS A 362 1.38 -29.53 33.42
C LYS A 362 2.69 -30.35 33.40
N GLY A 363 2.60 -31.62 32.99
CA GLY A 363 3.76 -32.51 32.84
C GLY A 363 4.23 -33.25 34.10
N LYS A 364 3.74 -32.89 35.31
CA LYS A 364 4.16 -33.54 36.58
C LYS A 364 3.22 -34.65 37.08
N GLY A 365 2.09 -34.87 36.41
CA GLY A 365 1.16 -35.97 36.69
C GLY A 365 0.67 -36.04 38.15
N HIS A 366 0.41 -37.26 38.64
CA HIS A 366 -0.13 -37.54 39.99
C HIS A 366 0.78 -37.15 41.16
N LYS A 367 2.01 -36.69 40.88
CA LYS A 367 3.01 -36.26 41.87
C LYS A 367 2.93 -34.75 42.17
N SER A 368 2.15 -33.99 41.40
CA SER A 368 1.97 -32.55 41.63
C SER A 368 0.85 -32.27 42.65
N PRO A 369 0.99 -31.23 43.49
CA PRO A 369 -0.12 -30.75 44.31
C PRO A 369 -1.25 -30.22 43.40
N LEU A 370 -2.48 -30.40 43.86
CA LEU A 370 -3.69 -29.87 43.24
C LEU A 370 -4.01 -28.54 43.94
N PHE A 371 -4.03 -27.45 43.18
CA PHE A 371 -4.45 -26.16 43.69
C PHE A 371 -5.96 -26.02 43.49
N VAL A 372 -6.67 -25.62 44.52
CA VAL A 372 -8.14 -25.54 44.53
C VAL A 372 -8.54 -24.11 44.81
N ILE A 373 -9.34 -23.56 43.91
CA ILE A 373 -10.01 -22.27 44.12
C ILE A 373 -11.49 -22.56 44.41
N PRO A 374 -11.95 -22.37 45.66
CA PRO A 374 -13.35 -22.56 46.00
C PRO A 374 -14.22 -21.40 45.47
N ALA A 375 -15.49 -21.69 45.19
CA ALA A 375 -16.48 -20.71 44.72
C ALA A 375 -15.99 -19.87 43.51
N ALA A 376 -15.40 -20.53 42.50
CA ALA A 376 -14.72 -19.88 41.37
C ALA A 376 -15.61 -18.88 40.60
N GLU A 377 -16.93 -19.08 40.59
CA GLU A 377 -17.90 -18.18 39.95
C GLU A 377 -18.14 -16.87 40.70
N GLN A 378 -17.93 -16.84 42.01
CA GLN A 378 -18.20 -15.65 42.83
C GLN A 378 -16.91 -15.03 43.37
N HIS A 379 -15.79 -15.72 43.20
CA HIS A 379 -14.47 -15.27 43.63
C HIS A 379 -14.08 -13.94 42.97
N PRO A 380 -13.77 -12.88 43.75
CA PRO A 380 -13.39 -11.57 43.21
C PRO A 380 -12.06 -11.59 42.46
N GLY A 381 -11.05 -12.29 42.97
CA GLY A 381 -9.76 -12.50 42.31
C GLY A 381 -9.83 -13.12 40.90
N VAL A 382 -10.81 -13.99 40.63
CA VAL A 382 -10.96 -14.71 39.34
C VAL A 382 -11.92 -13.97 38.39
N GLN A 383 -12.33 -12.73 38.69
CA GLN A 383 -13.25 -11.99 37.82
C GLN A 383 -12.61 -11.62 36.47
N HIS A 384 -11.32 -11.27 36.49
CA HIS A 384 -10.61 -10.86 35.27
C HIS A 384 -10.34 -12.04 34.34
N THR A 385 -9.85 -13.15 34.89
CA THR A 385 -9.66 -14.42 34.16
C THR A 385 -10.96 -14.94 33.58
N ARG A 386 -12.07 -14.90 34.32
CA ARG A 386 -13.39 -15.28 33.78
C ARG A 386 -13.80 -14.43 32.59
N ARG A 387 -13.58 -13.12 32.64
CA ARG A 387 -13.88 -12.23 31.50
C ARG A 387 -13.05 -12.57 30.26
N ILE A 388 -11.80 -13.01 30.43
CA ILE A 388 -10.91 -13.42 29.34
C ILE A 388 -11.28 -14.82 28.82
N GLU A 389 -11.72 -15.73 29.69
CA GLU A 389 -12.17 -17.07 29.30
C GLU A 389 -13.52 -17.05 28.57
N GLU A 390 -14.44 -16.18 29.00
CA GLU A 390 -15.76 -16.01 28.37
C GLU A 390 -15.67 -15.27 27.03
N ARG A 391 -14.68 -14.38 26.88
CA ARG A 391 -14.48 -13.60 25.67
C ARG A 391 -13.25 -14.12 24.94
N PRO A 392 -13.40 -14.98 23.92
CA PRO A 392 -12.27 -15.33 23.09
C PRO A 392 -11.62 -14.04 22.60
N THR A 393 -10.29 -14.01 22.56
CA THR A 393 -9.59 -12.92 21.85
C THR A 393 -9.80 -13.20 20.38
N ILE A 394 -10.97 -12.78 19.90
CA ILE A 394 -11.28 -12.82 18.49
C ILE A 394 -10.25 -11.88 17.87
N VAL A 395 -9.56 -12.31 16.82
CA VAL A 395 -9.13 -11.38 15.79
C VAL A 395 -10.42 -10.86 15.20
N SER A 396 -11.09 -9.94 15.93
CA SER A 396 -12.39 -9.46 15.50
C SER A 396 -12.07 -8.62 14.29
N VAL A 397 -12.26 -9.25 13.14
CA VAL A 397 -12.68 -8.47 12.01
C VAL A 397 -13.89 -7.68 12.47
N VAL A 398 -13.79 -6.36 12.27
CA VAL A 398 -14.88 -5.42 12.42
C VAL A 398 -16.15 -6.08 11.89
N THR A 399 -17.18 -6.16 12.73
CA THR A 399 -18.52 -6.62 12.34
C THR A 399 -18.85 -6.04 10.96
N PRO A 400 -19.30 -6.85 10.00
CA PRO A 400 -19.55 -6.37 8.63
C PRO A 400 -20.75 -5.43 8.62
N THR A 401 -20.49 -4.20 9.02
CA THR A 401 -21.22 -3.05 8.57
C THR A 401 -20.65 -2.74 7.21
N TRP A 402 -21.49 -2.74 6.17
CA TRP A 402 -21.16 -2.02 4.93
C TRP A 402 -20.56 -0.68 5.34
N PRO A 403 -19.26 -0.44 5.11
CA PRO A 403 -18.67 0.79 5.56
C PRO A 403 -19.37 1.91 4.80
N GLN A 404 -20.06 2.79 5.53
CA GLN A 404 -20.52 4.07 4.98
C GLN A 404 -19.31 4.95 4.59
N ARG A 405 -18.10 4.55 5.00
CA ARG A 405 -16.82 5.06 4.56
C ARG A 405 -16.45 4.39 3.24
N VAL A 406 -16.78 5.09 2.16
CA VAL A 406 -16.18 4.96 0.83
C VAL A 406 -14.68 4.68 1.03
N SER A 407 -14.19 3.53 0.58
CA SER A 407 -12.79 3.13 0.80
C SER A 407 -11.84 4.18 0.20
N GLU A 408 -10.62 4.31 0.71
CA GLU A 408 -9.62 5.21 0.11
C GLU A 408 -9.40 4.92 -1.37
N TRP A 409 -9.57 3.67 -1.79
CA TRP A 409 -9.56 3.26 -3.19
C TRP A 409 -10.76 3.80 -3.97
N GLU A 410 -11.98 3.66 -3.45
CA GLU A 410 -13.18 4.20 -4.09
C GLU A 410 -13.19 5.73 -4.09
N THR A 411 -12.69 6.38 -3.05
CA THR A 411 -12.54 7.85 -3.00
C THR A 411 -11.45 8.32 -3.96
N LYS A 412 -10.34 7.60 -4.08
CA LYS A 412 -9.30 7.89 -5.08
C LYS A 412 -9.80 7.68 -6.50
N GLN A 413 -10.61 6.64 -6.76
CA GLN A 413 -11.21 6.41 -8.06
C GLN A 413 -12.33 7.40 -8.38
N LYS A 414 -13.19 7.73 -7.41
CA LYS A 414 -14.19 8.81 -7.56
C LYS A 414 -13.52 10.16 -7.77
N ALA A 415 -12.47 10.49 -7.02
CA ALA A 415 -11.72 11.73 -7.21
C ALA A 415 -11.08 11.81 -8.60
N LYS A 416 -10.53 10.69 -9.10
CA LYS A 416 -10.04 10.60 -10.48
C LYS A 416 -11.15 10.81 -11.50
N LEU A 417 -12.31 10.17 -11.32
CA LEU A 417 -13.48 10.34 -12.19
C LEU A 417 -14.05 11.78 -12.14
N ASP A 418 -14.08 12.39 -10.97
CA ASP A 418 -14.54 13.77 -10.78
C ASP A 418 -13.56 14.77 -11.42
N GLN A 419 -12.26 14.53 -11.30
CA GLN A 419 -11.24 15.35 -11.96
C GLN A 419 -11.31 15.20 -13.48
N ALA A 420 -11.49 13.97 -13.97
CA ALA A 420 -11.73 13.68 -15.38
C ALA A 420 -12.95 14.42 -15.94
N SER A 421 -14.10 14.34 -15.25
CA SER A 421 -15.31 15.03 -15.70
C SER A 421 -15.15 16.55 -15.72
N LYS A 422 -14.44 17.13 -14.75
CA LYS A 422 -14.11 18.57 -14.75
C LYS A 422 -13.21 18.96 -15.92
N MET A 423 -12.21 18.14 -16.23
CA MET A 423 -11.32 18.37 -17.37
C MET A 423 -12.06 18.23 -18.71
N ASP A 424 -12.98 17.28 -18.84
CA ASP A 424 -13.80 17.15 -20.04
C ASP A 424 -14.70 18.36 -20.27
N VAL A 425 -15.32 18.88 -19.20
CA VAL A 425 -16.10 20.12 -19.27
C VAL A 425 -15.21 21.30 -19.69
N GLN A 426 -14.00 21.41 -19.13
CA GLN A 426 -13.04 22.46 -19.51
C GLN A 426 -12.58 22.34 -20.97
N ASN A 427 -12.29 21.13 -21.43
CA ASN A 427 -11.93 20.88 -22.82
C ASN A 427 -13.09 21.21 -23.77
N GLN A 428 -14.32 20.87 -23.42
CA GLN A 428 -15.50 21.26 -24.20
C GLN A 428 -15.69 22.78 -24.27
N THR A 429 -15.44 23.51 -23.16
CA THR A 429 -15.46 24.98 -23.18
C THR A 429 -14.36 25.55 -24.06
N LEU A 430 -13.13 25.04 -23.96
CA LEU A 430 -12.01 25.50 -24.79
C LEU A 430 -12.23 25.21 -26.28
N ILE A 431 -12.86 24.09 -26.62
CA ILE A 431 -13.23 23.78 -28.02
C ILE A 431 -14.26 24.77 -28.53
N ARG A 432 -15.27 25.14 -27.73
CA ARG A 432 -16.25 26.18 -28.12
C ARG A 432 -15.56 27.53 -28.33
N ASP A 433 -14.76 27.97 -27.37
CA ASP A 433 -14.05 29.25 -27.46
C ASP A 433 -13.12 29.29 -28.69
N ARG A 434 -12.46 28.17 -29.01
CA ARG A 434 -11.65 28.05 -30.22
C ARG A 434 -12.48 28.23 -31.49
N ILE A 435 -13.65 27.60 -31.56
CA ILE A 435 -14.55 27.72 -32.73
C ILE A 435 -15.04 29.17 -32.85
N GLU A 436 -15.47 29.78 -31.75
CA GLU A 436 -15.91 31.19 -31.73
C GLU A 436 -14.80 32.14 -32.18
N LEU A 437 -13.56 31.93 -31.71
CA LEU A 437 -12.40 32.70 -32.15
C LEU A 437 -12.09 32.49 -33.62
N GLN A 438 -12.21 31.27 -34.14
CA GLN A 438 -12.03 30.98 -35.57
C GLN A 438 -13.09 31.67 -36.44
N ASP A 439 -14.34 31.67 -36.01
CA ASP A 439 -15.43 32.36 -36.71
C ASP A 439 -15.21 33.88 -36.70
N MET A 440 -14.80 34.45 -35.56
CA MET A 440 -14.46 35.87 -35.48
C MET A 440 -13.30 36.24 -36.40
N LEU A 441 -12.26 35.42 -36.46
CA LEU A 441 -11.13 35.61 -37.39
C LEU A 441 -11.61 35.55 -38.85
N ALA A 442 -12.44 34.58 -39.21
CA ALA A 442 -12.98 34.47 -40.56
C ALA A 442 -13.80 35.71 -40.98
N VAL A 443 -14.61 36.26 -40.06
CA VAL A 443 -15.35 37.52 -40.31
C VAL A 443 -14.38 38.69 -40.49
N LYS A 444 -13.36 38.79 -39.63
CA LYS A 444 -12.35 39.86 -39.72
C LYS A 444 -11.52 39.77 -40.99
N ASP A 445 -11.17 38.57 -41.44
CA ASP A 445 -10.49 38.35 -42.71
C ASP A 445 -11.37 38.75 -43.90
N ALA A 446 -12.67 38.46 -43.84
CA ALA A 446 -13.61 38.90 -44.87
C ALA A 446 -13.75 40.44 -44.92
N GLU A 447 -13.80 41.09 -43.75
CA GLU A 447 -13.78 42.56 -43.64
C GLU A 447 -12.49 43.16 -44.22
N LEU A 448 -11.33 42.58 -43.89
CA LEU A 448 -10.04 43.02 -44.44
C LEU A 448 -9.98 42.86 -45.96
N ARG A 449 -10.47 41.74 -46.51
CA ARG A 449 -10.55 41.54 -47.97
C ARG A 449 -11.44 42.58 -48.63
N ARG A 450 -12.59 42.92 -48.02
CA ARG A 450 -13.48 43.95 -48.53
C ARG A 450 -12.81 45.33 -48.53
N GLN A 451 -12.15 45.70 -47.43
CA GLN A 451 -11.43 46.96 -47.34
C GLN A 451 -10.30 47.05 -48.38
N ARG A 452 -9.57 45.95 -48.62
CA ARG A 452 -8.54 45.88 -49.67
C ARG A 452 -9.11 46.08 -51.07
N LEU A 453 -10.27 45.49 -51.37
CA LEU A 453 -10.95 45.70 -52.64
C LEU A 453 -11.41 47.16 -52.80
N GLU A 454 -11.97 47.77 -51.76
CA GLU A 454 -12.35 49.18 -51.74
C GLU A 454 -11.12 50.08 -51.96
N LEU A 455 -10.01 49.84 -51.26
CA LEU A 455 -8.75 50.55 -51.47
C LEU A 455 -8.24 50.39 -52.91
N SER A 456 -8.20 49.16 -53.44
CA SER A 456 -7.76 48.90 -54.82
C SER A 456 -8.66 49.59 -55.87
N PHE A 457 -9.95 49.73 -55.58
CA PHE A 457 -10.90 50.43 -56.44
C PHE A 457 -10.63 51.94 -56.41
N HIS A 458 -10.40 52.52 -55.23
CA HIS A 458 -10.01 53.91 -55.06
C HIS A 458 -8.66 54.21 -55.74
N GLU A 459 -7.66 53.34 -55.56
CA GLU A 459 -6.35 53.42 -56.24
C GLU A 459 -6.48 53.45 -57.77
N LYS A 460 -7.41 52.68 -58.34
CA LYS A 460 -7.63 52.60 -59.80
C LYS A 460 -8.47 53.76 -60.37
N HIS A 461 -9.28 54.44 -59.55
CA HIS A 461 -10.18 55.52 -59.99
C HIS A 461 -9.71 56.93 -59.58
N LEU A 462 -8.51 57.05 -59.01
CA LEU A 462 -7.87 58.33 -58.73
C LEU A 462 -7.41 59.00 -60.04
N SER A 463 -8.00 60.17 -60.35
CA SER A 463 -7.58 61.06 -61.44
C SER A 463 -6.25 61.75 -61.09
N GLU A 464 -5.46 62.15 -62.09
CA GLU A 464 -4.15 62.83 -61.95
C GLU A 464 -4.19 64.12 -61.09
N GLU A 465 -5.38 64.68 -60.83
CA GLU A 465 -5.58 65.88 -60.00
C GLU A 465 -5.48 65.64 -58.46
N GLU A 466 -5.49 64.39 -57.99
CA GLU A 466 -5.42 64.03 -56.55
C GLU A 466 -4.05 63.46 -56.12
N ALA A 467 -2.98 63.76 -56.86
CA ALA A 467 -1.62 63.28 -56.59
C ALA A 467 -1.08 63.66 -55.20
N ASP A 468 -1.58 64.75 -54.60
CA ASP A 468 -1.19 65.18 -53.25
C ASP A 468 -1.88 64.34 -52.17
N VAL A 469 -3.12 63.91 -52.38
CA VAL A 469 -3.83 62.97 -51.48
C VAL A 469 -3.15 61.60 -51.51
N ARG A 470 -2.65 61.17 -52.68
CA ARG A 470 -1.89 59.92 -52.84
C ARG A 470 -0.59 59.93 -52.03
N LYS A 471 0.13 61.05 -51.98
CA LYS A 471 1.35 61.18 -51.15
C LYS A 471 1.03 61.15 -49.66
N GLU A 472 -0.05 61.80 -49.25
CA GLU A 472 -0.53 61.78 -47.86
C GLU A 472 -0.91 60.35 -47.44
N LEU A 473 -1.64 59.61 -48.30
CA LEU A 473 -2.07 58.24 -48.01
C LEU A 473 -0.89 57.25 -47.97
N ILE A 474 0.09 57.39 -48.88
CA ILE A 474 1.33 56.60 -48.86
C ILE A 474 2.12 56.88 -47.58
N SER A 475 2.19 58.14 -47.12
CA SER A 475 2.87 58.47 -45.87
C SER A 475 2.19 57.84 -44.63
N GLN A 476 0.86 57.74 -44.65
CA GLN A 476 0.10 57.07 -43.60
C GLN A 476 0.32 55.56 -43.64
N LEU A 477 0.35 54.94 -44.82
CA LEU A 477 0.66 53.51 -44.97
C LEU A 477 2.06 53.18 -44.47
N THR A 478 3.08 53.99 -44.80
CA THR A 478 4.44 53.81 -44.26
C THR A 478 4.48 53.97 -42.73
N ALA A 479 3.69 54.89 -42.18
CA ALA A 479 3.60 55.05 -40.72
C ALA A 479 2.87 53.88 -40.03
N TYR A 480 1.99 53.18 -40.74
CA TYR A 480 1.34 51.95 -40.24
C TYR A 480 2.29 50.75 -40.33
N GLU A 481 3.09 50.64 -41.38
CA GLU A 481 4.14 49.62 -41.51
C GLU A 481 5.18 49.75 -40.40
N ASP A 482 5.66 50.97 -40.12
CA ASP A 482 6.59 51.23 -39.01
C ASP A 482 6.00 50.82 -37.64
N LYS A 483 4.69 51.04 -37.44
CA LYS A 483 4.00 50.61 -36.21
C LYS A 483 3.87 49.09 -36.12
N MET A 484 3.63 48.41 -37.25
CA MET A 484 3.57 46.95 -37.30
C MET A 484 4.95 46.34 -37.01
N GLU A 485 6.02 46.96 -37.48
CA GLU A 485 7.40 46.53 -37.22
C GLU A 485 7.80 46.79 -35.76
N GLN A 486 7.36 47.89 -35.16
CA GLN A 486 7.51 48.14 -33.72
C GLN A 486 6.76 47.09 -32.88
N LEU A 487 5.54 46.71 -33.26
CA LEU A 487 4.79 45.65 -32.56
C LEU A 487 5.48 44.29 -32.67
N ARG A 488 6.14 44.00 -33.79
CA ARG A 488 6.97 42.81 -34.00
C ARG A 488 8.20 42.76 -33.09
N SER A 489 8.72 43.91 -32.67
CA SER A 489 9.83 43.97 -31.71
C SER A 489 9.41 43.73 -30.25
N VAL A 490 8.13 43.99 -29.94
CA VAL A 490 7.58 43.91 -28.57
C VAL A 490 6.90 42.56 -28.31
N LEU A 491 6.34 41.92 -29.33
CA LEU A 491 5.57 40.68 -29.20
C LEU A 491 6.48 39.43 -29.16
N PRO A 492 6.07 38.38 -28.42
CA PRO A 492 6.75 37.09 -28.46
C PRO A 492 6.68 36.44 -29.86
N SER A 493 7.75 35.75 -30.26
CA SER A 493 7.93 35.14 -31.59
C SER A 493 6.78 34.26 -32.09
N LYS A 494 5.98 33.70 -31.18
CA LYS A 494 4.78 32.90 -31.49
C LYS A 494 3.69 33.68 -32.23
N TYR A 495 3.65 35.01 -32.12
CA TYR A 495 2.64 35.86 -32.76
C TYR A 495 3.11 36.53 -34.05
N HIS A 496 4.37 36.32 -34.45
CA HIS A 496 4.92 36.94 -35.65
C HIS A 496 4.27 36.41 -36.94
N SER A 497 3.80 35.16 -36.94
CA SER A 497 3.10 34.57 -38.08
C SER A 497 1.72 35.19 -38.36
N LEU A 498 1.17 35.97 -37.42
CA LEU A 498 -0.09 36.71 -37.62
C LEU A 498 0.16 38.12 -38.19
N LEU A 499 1.41 38.54 -38.24
CA LEU A 499 1.85 39.84 -38.76
C LEU A 499 2.42 39.73 -40.19
N ASP A 500 2.70 38.51 -40.65
CA ASP A 500 3.13 38.25 -42.02
C ASP A 500 1.89 38.30 -42.94
N ILE A 501 1.82 39.36 -43.74
CA ILE A 501 0.87 39.50 -44.83
C ILE A 501 1.52 38.81 -46.03
N ASP A 502 0.98 37.70 -46.50
CA ASP A 502 1.44 37.05 -47.73
C ASP A 502 1.42 38.05 -48.89
N THR A 503 2.60 38.50 -49.30
CA THR A 503 2.83 39.31 -50.49
C THR A 503 3.41 38.42 -51.58
N GLU A 504 2.58 37.61 -52.23
CA GLU A 504 2.88 37.13 -53.59
C GLU A 504 1.61 37.19 -54.44
N PRO A 505 1.57 38.01 -55.50
CA PRO A 505 0.68 37.78 -56.62
C PRO A 505 1.30 36.68 -57.52
N GLU A 506 0.57 35.58 -57.69
CA GLU A 506 0.84 34.60 -58.75
C GLU A 506 0.70 35.28 -60.13
N GLU A 507 1.83 35.58 -60.78
CA GLU A 507 1.89 35.83 -62.22
C GLU A 507 2.68 34.69 -62.89
N GLY A 508 1.99 33.88 -63.68
CA GLY A 508 2.59 32.74 -64.39
C GLY A 508 1.58 31.94 -65.23
N ALA A 509 0.94 32.59 -66.20
CA ALA A 509 0.34 31.96 -67.39
C ALA A 509 0.52 32.88 -68.61
#